data_AF-A0A376F7D1-F1
#
_entry.id   AF-A0A376F7D1-F1
#
_cell.length_a   1.000
_cell.length_b   1.000
_cell.length_c   1.000
_cell.angle_alpha   90.00
_cell.angle_beta   90.00
_cell.angle_gamma   90.00
#
_symmetry.space_group_name_H-M   'P 1'
#
loop_
_entity.id
_entity.type
_entity.pdbx_description
1 polymer ?
#
loop_
_entity_poly.entity_id
_entity_poly.type
_entity_poly.pdbx_seq_one_letter_code
_entity_poly.pdbx_strand_id
1 'polypeptide(L)'
;MANELTITASALAEKGIDVATWSALKNSIYPGAKDESVMMALDYCRARQLDPLLKPVHLVPMSVKDSRTGKSEWRDVVMPGIGLYRIQADRSGDYAGASEPEFGPDTTQMLSGVEVTFPQWCKYTVYKRMPSGEIVEFSAKEYWIENYATGGRDTTAPNAMWKKRPYGQLAKCAEAQALRKAWPEIGQQPTAEEMEGKSLDVDIRDVTPRNTTEALPPAASEETLQAITDLLTTLDKDWEKDFLPLCSDIFKRPILEASDLTEEEAQKGFNFLQKKAKAAA
;
A
#
# COMPACT_ATOMS: atom_id res chain seq x y z
N MET A 1 -15.99 20.25 -3.07
CA MET A 1 -14.95 21.27 -2.89
C MET A 1 -14.33 21.01 -1.53
N ALA A 2 -13.06 20.61 -1.50
CA ALA A 2 -12.37 20.38 -0.23
C ALA A 2 -12.13 21.73 0.43
N ASN A 3 -12.36 21.86 1.74
CA ASN A 3 -11.92 23.00 2.52
C ASN A 3 -10.42 23.16 2.32
N GLU A 4 -9.98 24.21 1.63
CA GLU A 4 -8.58 24.64 1.72
C GLU A 4 -8.32 24.99 3.19
N LEU A 5 -7.41 24.26 3.82
CA LEU A 5 -6.97 24.56 5.18
C LEU A 5 -6.27 25.91 5.13
N THR A 6 -6.95 26.97 5.57
CA THR A 6 -6.30 28.28 5.74
C THR A 6 -5.32 28.16 6.90
N ILE A 7 -4.02 28.05 6.59
CA ILE A 7 -2.96 27.96 7.59
C ILE A 7 -2.80 29.33 8.25
N THR A 8 -3.38 29.49 9.44
CA THR A 8 -3.25 30.71 10.23
C THR A 8 -2.03 30.64 11.17
N ALA A 9 -1.55 31.79 11.63
CA ALA A 9 -0.51 31.85 12.65
C ALA A 9 -0.91 31.13 13.95
N SER A 10 -2.20 31.13 14.29
CA SER A 10 -2.72 30.39 15.46
C SER A 10 -2.63 28.87 15.26
N ALA A 11 -2.97 28.36 14.07
CA ALA A 11 -2.87 26.94 13.75
C ALA A 11 -1.40 26.44 13.76
N LEU A 12 -0.47 27.29 13.33
CA LEU A 12 0.97 27.00 13.42
C LEU A 12 1.45 26.97 14.88
N ALA A 13 1.00 27.92 15.70
CA ALA A 13 1.35 28.00 17.12
C ALA A 13 0.80 26.82 17.93
N GLU A 14 -0.42 26.33 17.64
CA GLU A 14 -0.97 25.09 18.22
C GLU A 14 -0.10 23.87 17.88
N LYS A 15 0.49 23.90 16.69
CA LYS A 15 1.52 22.96 16.26
C LYS A 15 2.92 23.46 16.62
N GLY A 16 3.11 24.26 17.66
CA GLY A 16 4.43 24.62 18.21
C GLY A 16 5.47 25.09 17.18
N ILE A 17 5.03 25.72 16.08
CA ILE A 17 5.87 26.19 14.98
C ILE A 17 5.56 27.67 14.79
N ASP A 18 6.60 28.48 14.65
CA ASP A 18 6.44 29.88 14.29
C ASP A 18 6.38 30.08 12.76
N VAL A 19 5.97 31.27 12.35
CA VAL A 19 5.81 31.64 10.93
C VAL A 19 7.13 31.59 10.17
N ALA A 20 8.26 31.88 10.83
CA ALA A 20 9.58 31.86 10.21
C ALA A 20 10.02 30.43 9.88
N THR A 21 9.83 29.51 10.81
CA THR A 21 10.10 28.07 10.64
C THR A 21 9.19 27.47 9.59
N TRP A 22 7.90 27.83 9.59
CA TRP A 22 6.98 27.44 8.52
C TRP A 22 7.46 27.89 7.13
N SER A 23 7.91 29.15 7.01
CA SER A 23 8.48 29.67 5.77
C SER A 23 9.72 28.89 5.33
N ALA A 24 10.62 28.55 6.25
CA ALA A 24 11.80 27.73 5.96
C ALA A 24 11.42 26.33 5.46
N LEU A 25 10.44 25.69 6.11
CA LEU A 25 9.93 24.37 5.71
C LEU A 25 9.35 24.41 4.29
N LYS A 26 8.51 25.40 3.99
CA LYS A 26 7.85 25.54 2.68
C LYS A 26 8.80 25.91 1.55
N ASN A 27 9.74 26.80 1.80
CA ASN A 27 10.55 27.41 0.74
C ASN A 27 11.90 26.72 0.54
N SER A 28 12.43 26.03 1.55
CA SER A 28 13.75 25.39 1.49
C SER A 28 13.69 23.86 1.65
N ILE A 29 12.94 23.36 2.62
CA ILE A 29 12.97 21.93 2.96
C ILE A 29 12.04 21.11 2.06
N TYR A 30 10.82 21.59 1.83
CA TYR A 30 9.77 20.97 1.01
C TYR A 30 9.24 21.93 -0.07
N PRO A 31 10.12 22.44 -0.95
CA PRO A 31 9.71 23.37 -2.00
C PRO A 31 8.66 22.74 -2.92
N GLY A 32 7.56 23.47 -3.15
CA GLY A 32 6.47 23.04 -4.04
C GLY A 32 5.47 22.05 -3.45
N ALA A 33 5.69 21.54 -2.23
CA ALA A 33 4.71 20.68 -1.56
C ALA A 33 3.47 21.48 -1.11
N LYS A 34 2.31 20.83 -1.06
CA LYS A 34 1.08 21.44 -0.54
C LYS A 34 1.19 21.72 0.96
N ASP A 35 0.46 22.72 1.44
CA ASP A 35 0.47 23.11 2.85
C ASP A 35 0.05 21.93 3.75
N GLU A 36 -0.97 21.19 3.35
CA GLU A 36 -1.44 20.01 4.08
C GLU A 36 -0.38 18.91 4.13
N SER A 37 0.38 18.73 3.05
CA SER A 37 1.47 17.75 2.99
C SER A 37 2.63 18.14 3.93
N VAL A 38 3.00 19.43 3.98
CA VAL A 38 4.02 19.91 4.92
C VAL A 38 3.54 19.81 6.36
N MET A 39 2.26 20.08 6.64
CA MET A 39 1.65 19.84 7.95
C MET A 39 1.69 18.36 8.33
N MET A 40 1.44 17.45 7.40
CA MET A 40 1.54 16.01 7.65
C MET A 40 2.98 15.58 8.00
N ALA A 41 3.99 16.11 7.29
CA ALA A 41 5.40 15.87 7.64
C ALA A 41 5.74 16.43 9.03
N LEU A 42 5.18 17.59 9.39
CA LEU A 42 5.35 18.20 10.70
C LEU A 42 4.76 17.33 11.82
N ASP A 43 3.52 16.88 11.66
CA ASP A 43 2.83 16.02 12.62
C ASP A 43 3.56 14.68 12.79
N TYR A 44 4.07 14.11 11.68
CA TYR A 44 4.92 12.92 11.72
C TYR A 44 6.18 13.16 12.56
N CYS A 45 6.87 14.29 12.33
CA CYS A 45 8.09 14.62 13.06
C CYS A 45 7.81 14.86 14.55
N ARG A 46 6.73 15.56 14.89
CA ARG A 46 6.32 15.77 16.29
C ARG A 46 6.04 14.46 17.00
N ALA A 47 5.23 13.59 16.39
CA ALA A 47 4.86 12.30 16.99
C ALA A 47 6.07 11.42 17.30
N ARG A 48 7.17 11.57 16.54
CA ARG A 48 8.42 10.83 16.71
C ARG A 48 9.56 11.64 17.35
N GLN A 49 9.28 12.86 17.84
CA GLN A 49 10.27 13.76 18.42
C GLN A 49 11.49 13.99 17.50
N LEU A 50 11.22 14.28 16.23
CA LEU A 50 12.21 14.57 15.20
C LEU A 50 12.21 16.06 14.87
N ASP A 51 13.37 16.59 14.48
CA ASP A 51 13.49 17.94 13.94
C ASP A 51 13.09 17.94 12.45
N PRO A 52 12.00 18.61 12.06
CA PRO A 52 11.56 18.65 10.67
C PRO A 52 12.52 19.43 9.75
N LEU A 53 13.38 20.31 10.28
CA LEU A 53 14.36 21.09 9.50
C LEU A 53 15.54 20.24 9.03
N LEU A 54 15.82 19.12 9.72
CA LEU A 54 16.82 18.14 9.28
C LEU A 54 16.31 17.21 8.18
N LYS A 55 15.06 17.40 7.74
CA LYS A 55 14.41 16.64 6.67
C LYS A 55 14.52 15.10 6.88
N PRO A 56 14.10 14.56 8.04
CA PRO A 56 14.13 13.12 8.29
C PRO A 56 13.14 12.34 7.40
N VAL A 57 12.14 13.03 6.83
CA VAL A 57 11.14 12.46 5.94
C VAL A 57 11.07 13.24 4.63
N HIS A 58 10.52 12.59 3.62
CA HIS A 58 10.29 13.14 2.29
C HIS A 58 8.78 13.12 1.99
N LEU A 59 8.33 14.09 1.20
CA LEU A 59 6.99 14.12 0.64
C LEU A 59 7.10 13.62 -0.79
N VAL A 60 6.62 12.39 -1.03
CA VAL A 60 6.73 11.72 -2.32
C VAL A 60 5.34 11.66 -2.95
N PRO A 61 5.12 12.26 -4.14
CA PRO A 61 3.86 12.13 -4.86
C PRO A 61 3.70 10.70 -5.36
N MET A 62 2.63 10.03 -4.93
CA MET A 62 2.32 8.66 -5.31
C MET A 62 0.94 8.60 -5.96
N SER A 63 0.82 7.80 -7.03
CA SER A 63 -0.46 7.48 -7.64
C SER A 63 -1.13 6.38 -6.82
N VAL A 64 -2.10 6.74 -6.00
CA VAL A 64 -2.84 5.81 -5.16
C VAL A 64 -4.11 5.41 -5.89
N LYS A 65 -4.32 4.12 -6.11
CA LYS A 65 -5.56 3.59 -6.67
C LYS A 65 -6.57 3.33 -5.56
N ASP A 66 -7.72 3.99 -5.64
CA ASP A 66 -8.85 3.69 -4.77
C ASP A 66 -9.41 2.30 -5.13
N SER A 67 -9.36 1.37 -4.18
CA SER A 67 -9.80 -0.01 -4.37
C SER A 67 -11.32 -0.15 -4.56
N ARG A 68 -12.11 0.83 -4.09
CA ARG A 68 -13.57 0.87 -4.22
C ARG A 68 -14.01 1.49 -5.54
N THR A 69 -13.35 2.56 -5.99
CA THR A 69 -13.75 3.28 -7.21
C THR A 69 -12.91 2.92 -8.44
N GLY A 70 -11.78 2.25 -8.25
CA GLY A 70 -10.82 1.90 -9.30
C GLY A 70 -10.03 3.10 -9.85
N LYS A 71 -10.29 4.32 -9.35
CA LYS A 71 -9.66 5.55 -9.83
C LYS A 71 -8.31 5.76 -9.15
N SER A 72 -7.33 6.21 -9.94
CA SER A 72 -6.02 6.62 -9.41
C SER A 72 -6.01 8.11 -9.14
N GLU A 73 -5.54 8.50 -7.96
CA GLU A 73 -5.35 9.89 -7.56
C GLU A 73 -3.91 10.10 -7.06
N TRP A 74 -3.36 11.28 -7.34
CA TRP A 74 -2.03 11.64 -6.84
C TRP A 74 -2.16 12.18 -5.42
N ARG A 75 -1.45 11.54 -4.49
CA ARG A 75 -1.34 11.97 -3.09
C ARG A 75 0.11 12.01 -2.68
N ASP A 76 0.46 13.03 -1.90
CA ASP A 76 1.77 13.06 -1.24
C ASP A 76 1.77 12.07 -0.09
N VAL A 77 2.81 11.25 0.00
CA VAL A 77 3.01 10.29 1.08
C VAL A 77 4.24 10.72 1.88
N VAL A 78 4.13 10.75 3.21
CA VAL A 78 5.30 10.92 4.08
C VAL A 78 6.10 9.63 4.07
N MET A 79 7.34 9.71 3.60
CA MET A 79 8.24 8.58 3.47
C MET A 79 9.51 8.83 4.28
N PRO A 80 10.01 7.85 5.05
CA PRO A 80 11.25 8.01 5.79
C PRO A 80 12.42 8.18 4.82
N GLY A 81 13.35 9.07 5.14
CA GLY A 81 14.68 9.04 4.51
C GLY A 81 15.62 8.15 5.32
N ILE A 82 16.76 7.77 4.74
CA ILE A 82 17.81 7.04 5.48
C ILE A 82 18.24 7.77 6.77
N GLY A 83 18.17 9.11 6.78
CA GLY A 83 18.45 9.93 7.95
C GLY A 83 17.58 9.60 9.16
N LEU A 84 16.29 9.28 8.95
CA LEU A 84 15.42 8.85 10.04
C LEU A 84 15.89 7.54 10.66
N TYR A 85 16.28 6.58 9.82
CA TYR A 85 16.68 5.25 10.28
C TYR A 85 17.97 5.31 11.10
N ARG A 86 18.90 6.17 10.68
CA ARG A 86 20.12 6.47 11.44
C ARG A 86 19.80 7.09 12.80
N ILE A 87 18.88 8.06 12.86
CA ILE A 87 18.44 8.68 14.11
C ILE A 87 17.81 7.64 15.05
N GLN A 88 16.98 6.74 14.52
CA GLN A 88 16.34 5.69 15.32
C GLN A 88 17.35 4.67 15.84
N ALA A 89 18.30 4.25 15.01
CA ALA A 89 19.37 3.35 15.42
C ALA A 89 20.23 4.00 16.52
N ASP A 90 20.66 5.24 16.35
CA ASP A 90 21.43 5.96 17.37
C ASP A 90 20.67 6.10 18.69
N ARG A 91 19.40 6.53 18.63
CA ARG A 91 18.54 6.69 19.80
C ARG A 91 18.17 5.37 20.51
N SER A 92 18.38 4.23 19.87
CA SER A 92 18.18 2.92 20.52
C SER A 92 19.19 2.67 21.66
N GLY A 93 20.32 3.37 21.66
CA GLY A 93 21.40 3.21 22.65
C GLY A 93 22.25 1.96 22.47
N ASP A 94 21.95 1.12 21.47
CA ASP A 94 22.67 -0.13 21.21
C ASP A 94 23.35 -0.19 19.83
N TYR A 95 23.31 0.92 19.06
CA TYR A 95 24.09 1.07 17.83
C TYR A 95 25.59 1.06 18.11
N ALA A 96 26.30 0.12 17.50
CA ALA A 96 27.73 -0.12 17.71
C ALA A 96 28.61 0.25 16.49
N GLY A 97 28.05 1.04 15.56
CA GLY A 97 28.75 1.49 14.35
C GLY A 97 28.40 0.69 13.10
N ALA A 98 29.15 0.92 12.03
CA ALA A 98 28.98 0.28 10.73
C ALA A 98 30.32 0.12 10.02
N SER A 99 30.37 -0.79 9.04
CA SER A 99 31.48 -0.92 8.10
C SER A 99 31.27 -0.03 6.88
N GLU A 100 32.35 0.30 6.18
CA GLU A 100 32.28 0.83 4.83
C GLU A 100 31.50 -0.13 3.91
N PRO A 101 30.73 0.40 2.93
CA PRO A 101 30.02 -0.43 1.98
C PRO A 101 30.98 -1.27 1.12
N GLU A 102 30.67 -2.54 0.98
CA GLU A 102 31.37 -3.46 0.08
C GLU A 102 30.64 -3.48 -1.27
N PHE A 103 31.36 -3.31 -2.38
CA PHE A 103 30.77 -3.31 -3.71
C PHE A 103 31.20 -4.54 -4.52
N GLY A 104 30.26 -5.07 -5.29
CA GLY A 104 30.53 -6.03 -6.34
C GLY A 104 31.28 -5.43 -7.52
N PRO A 105 31.71 -6.26 -8.48
CA PRO A 105 32.43 -5.79 -9.66
C PRO A 105 31.58 -4.81 -10.49
N ASP A 106 32.25 -3.86 -11.12
CA ASP A 106 31.66 -2.95 -12.09
C ASP A 106 31.06 -3.73 -13.27
N THR A 107 29.86 -3.34 -13.65
CA THR A 107 29.16 -3.83 -14.83
C THR A 107 28.81 -2.63 -15.71
N THR A 108 29.15 -2.71 -16.99
CA THR A 108 28.75 -1.72 -17.99
C THR A 108 27.63 -2.28 -18.84
N GLN A 109 26.51 -1.56 -18.93
CA GLN A 109 25.36 -1.96 -19.77
C GLN A 109 24.81 -0.78 -20.54
N MET A 110 24.21 -1.09 -21.70
CA MET A 110 23.46 -0.14 -22.52
C MET A 110 21.98 -0.18 -22.13
N LEU A 111 21.49 0.86 -21.44
CA LEU A 111 20.10 0.96 -20.98
C LEU A 111 19.39 2.07 -21.75
N SER A 112 18.43 1.70 -22.60
CA SER A 112 17.73 2.63 -23.52
C SER A 112 18.69 3.55 -24.30
N GLY A 113 19.77 2.98 -24.84
CA GLY A 113 20.78 3.71 -25.63
C GLY A 113 21.75 4.57 -24.81
N VAL A 114 21.71 4.48 -23.47
CA VAL A 114 22.68 5.14 -22.59
C VAL A 114 23.59 4.09 -21.97
N GLU A 115 24.90 4.24 -22.18
CA GLU A 115 25.91 3.41 -21.53
C GLU A 115 26.06 3.84 -20.06
N VAL A 116 25.98 2.89 -19.14
CA VAL A 116 26.09 3.13 -17.70
C VAL A 116 26.97 2.07 -17.07
N THR A 117 27.92 2.50 -16.25
CA THR A 117 28.75 1.63 -15.40
C THR A 117 28.32 1.74 -13.95
N PHE A 118 28.04 0.61 -13.31
CA PHE A 118 27.54 0.52 -11.94
C PHE A 118 28.06 -0.73 -11.23
N PRO A 119 28.13 -0.77 -9.89
CA PRO A 119 28.49 -1.98 -9.17
C PRO A 119 27.36 -3.00 -9.28
N GLN A 120 27.69 -4.28 -9.49
CA GLN A 120 26.68 -5.33 -9.57
C GLN A 120 25.79 -5.40 -8.31
N TRP A 121 26.40 -5.22 -7.14
CA TRP A 121 25.74 -5.23 -5.84
C TRP A 121 26.47 -4.33 -4.84
N CYS A 122 25.79 -3.96 -3.75
CA CYS A 122 26.38 -3.35 -2.56
C CYS A 122 25.96 -4.15 -1.34
N LYS A 123 26.90 -4.45 -0.44
CA LYS A 123 26.63 -4.99 0.88
C LYS A 123 26.96 -3.93 1.94
N TYR A 124 26.03 -3.68 2.85
CA TYR A 124 26.22 -2.78 3.97
C TYR A 124 26.05 -3.55 5.28
N THR A 125 26.93 -3.29 6.24
CA THR A 125 26.96 -3.96 7.54
C THR A 125 26.85 -2.94 8.66
N VAL A 126 25.90 -3.16 9.57
CA VAL A 126 25.74 -2.41 10.82
C VAL A 126 25.93 -3.32 12.02
N TYR A 127 26.38 -2.76 13.13
CA TYR A 127 26.67 -3.49 14.35
C TYR A 127 25.72 -3.07 15.47
N LYS A 128 25.21 -4.06 16.20
CA LYS A 128 24.29 -3.84 17.32
C LYS A 128 24.79 -4.55 18.56
N ARG A 129 24.78 -3.86 19.69
CA ARG A 129 25.08 -4.43 21.01
C ARG A 129 23.84 -5.15 21.54
N MET A 130 23.93 -6.45 21.72
CA MET A 130 22.84 -7.24 22.27
C MET A 130 22.74 -7.05 23.79
N PRO A 131 21.59 -7.39 24.43
CA PRO A 131 21.46 -7.33 25.89
C PRO A 131 22.50 -8.15 26.66
N SER A 132 23.07 -9.19 26.04
CA SER A 132 24.18 -9.98 26.57
C SER A 132 25.53 -9.24 26.60
N GLY A 133 25.64 -8.09 25.94
CA GLY A 133 26.87 -7.31 25.77
C GLY A 133 27.67 -7.64 24.51
N GLU A 134 27.32 -8.72 23.80
CA GLU A 134 27.93 -9.08 22.53
C GLU A 134 27.59 -8.07 21.42
N ILE A 135 28.51 -7.84 20.50
CA ILE A 135 28.27 -7.06 19.28
C ILE A 135 27.94 -8.02 18.14
N VAL A 136 26.74 -7.90 17.59
CA VAL A 136 26.24 -8.73 16.48
C VAL A 136 26.22 -7.93 15.19
N GLU A 137 26.61 -8.59 14.11
CA GLU A 137 26.60 -8.05 12.74
C GLU A 137 25.23 -8.24 12.07
N PHE A 138 24.72 -7.18 11.44
CA PHE A 138 23.57 -7.24 10.56
C PHE A 138 23.94 -6.68 9.19
N SER A 139 23.83 -7.52 8.16
CA SER A 139 24.13 -7.12 6.79
C SER A 139 22.91 -7.14 5.87
N ALA A 140 22.93 -6.26 4.88
CA ALA A 140 22.04 -6.31 3.74
C ALA A 140 22.86 -6.21 2.45
N LYS A 141 22.43 -6.94 1.43
CA LYS A 141 23.02 -6.91 0.10
C LYS A 141 21.93 -6.56 -0.90
N GLU A 142 22.15 -5.51 -1.66
CA GLU A 142 21.24 -4.99 -2.68
C GLU A 142 21.89 -5.05 -4.06
N TYR A 143 21.11 -5.42 -5.07
CA TYR A 143 21.58 -5.45 -6.46
C TYR A 143 21.18 -4.15 -7.17
N TRP A 144 22.11 -3.59 -7.95
CA TRP A 144 21.86 -2.30 -8.61
C TRP A 144 20.65 -2.35 -9.53
N ILE A 145 20.52 -3.43 -10.31
CA ILE A 145 19.45 -3.60 -11.31
C ILE A 145 18.05 -3.69 -10.68
N GLU A 146 17.94 -4.07 -9.41
CA GLU A 146 16.68 -4.17 -8.66
C GLU A 146 16.29 -2.83 -8.00
N ASN A 147 17.27 -1.94 -7.82
CA ASN A 147 17.12 -0.75 -6.98
C ASN A 147 17.04 0.55 -7.76
N TYR A 148 17.73 0.64 -8.90
CA TYR A 148 17.90 1.92 -9.57
C TYR A 148 16.58 2.53 -10.06
N ALA A 149 16.47 3.85 -9.95
CA ALA A 149 15.33 4.60 -10.48
C ALA A 149 15.55 4.92 -11.97
N THR A 150 14.53 4.68 -12.79
CA THR A 150 14.55 5.07 -14.21
C THR A 150 14.26 6.56 -14.37
N GLY A 151 14.68 7.14 -15.51
CA GLY A 151 14.41 8.53 -15.86
C GLY A 151 12.93 8.84 -16.18
N GLY A 152 12.09 7.81 -16.26
CA GLY A 152 10.68 7.91 -16.58
C GLY A 152 10.05 6.52 -16.83
N ARG A 153 8.73 6.49 -17.00
CA ARG A 153 7.97 5.23 -17.18
C ARG A 153 8.35 4.48 -18.46
N ASP A 154 8.69 5.21 -19.52
CA ASP A 154 8.91 4.64 -20.86
C ASP A 154 10.39 4.37 -21.17
N THR A 155 11.26 4.36 -20.15
CA THR A 155 12.70 4.13 -20.34
C THR A 155 13.28 3.24 -19.26
N THR A 156 14.23 2.40 -19.64
CA THR A 156 15.09 1.64 -18.72
C THR A 156 16.36 2.40 -18.34
N ALA A 157 16.61 3.58 -18.94
CA ALA A 157 17.77 4.40 -18.58
C ALA A 157 17.60 4.95 -17.15
N PRO A 158 18.66 4.94 -16.33
CA PRO A 158 18.61 5.53 -14.99
C PRO A 158 18.32 7.03 -15.03
N ASN A 159 17.76 7.55 -13.94
CA ASN A 159 17.58 8.99 -13.76
C ASN A 159 18.94 9.70 -13.57
N ALA A 160 18.92 11.04 -13.51
CA ALA A 160 20.14 11.84 -13.37
C ALA A 160 20.95 11.49 -12.11
N MET A 161 20.27 11.11 -11.02
CA MET A 161 20.90 10.83 -9.76
C MET A 161 21.63 9.47 -9.77
N TRP A 162 20.95 8.42 -10.25
CA TRP A 162 21.53 7.08 -10.40
C TRP A 162 22.63 7.01 -11.46
N LYS A 163 22.59 7.88 -12.48
CA LYS A 163 23.70 8.07 -13.43
C LYS A 163 24.93 8.70 -12.77
N LYS A 164 24.73 9.73 -11.94
CA LYS A 164 25.83 10.51 -11.35
C LYS A 164 26.47 9.85 -10.13
N ARG A 165 25.71 9.10 -9.32
CA ARG A 165 26.23 8.45 -8.10
C ARG A 165 25.71 7.00 -7.92
N PRO A 166 25.98 6.09 -8.86
CA PRO A 166 25.45 4.72 -8.80
C PRO A 166 25.81 3.97 -7.51
N TYR A 167 27.06 4.13 -7.05
CA TYR A 167 27.55 3.55 -5.78
C TYR A 167 26.85 4.16 -4.56
N GLY A 168 26.79 5.49 -4.50
CA GLY A 168 26.25 6.20 -3.35
C GLY A 168 24.75 5.99 -3.18
N GLN A 169 24.00 5.83 -4.27
CA GLN A 169 22.57 5.53 -4.17
C GLN A 169 22.34 4.09 -3.71
N LEU A 170 23.05 3.11 -4.30
CA LEU A 170 22.91 1.72 -3.90
C LEU A 170 23.33 1.48 -2.44
N ALA A 171 24.38 2.14 -1.97
CA ALA A 171 24.82 2.07 -0.58
C ALA A 171 23.74 2.54 0.40
N LYS A 172 22.97 3.58 0.07
CA LYS A 172 21.87 4.05 0.92
C LYS A 172 20.74 3.03 1.00
N CYS A 173 20.39 2.38 -0.10
CA CYS A 173 19.38 1.32 -0.09
C CYS A 173 19.85 0.13 0.76
N ALA A 174 21.09 -0.31 0.58
CA ALA A 174 21.67 -1.40 1.37
C ALA A 174 21.73 -1.06 2.87
N GLU A 175 22.14 0.16 3.23
CA GLU A 175 22.14 0.63 4.61
C GLU A 175 20.71 0.66 5.20
N ALA A 176 19.73 1.18 4.45
CA ALA A 176 18.33 1.21 4.90
C ALA A 176 17.81 -0.20 5.24
N GLN A 177 18.11 -1.19 4.39
CA GLN A 177 17.70 -2.57 4.65
C GLN A 177 18.48 -3.18 5.82
N ALA A 178 19.78 -2.89 5.98
CA ALA A 178 20.57 -3.38 7.12
C ALA A 178 20.03 -2.83 8.45
N LEU A 179 19.71 -1.54 8.50
CA LEU A 179 19.11 -0.88 9.67
C LEU A 179 17.75 -1.52 10.02
N ARG A 180 16.87 -1.74 9.03
CA ARG A 180 15.58 -2.42 9.25
C ARG A 180 15.74 -3.86 9.76
N LYS A 181 16.77 -4.58 9.34
CA LYS A 181 17.09 -5.92 9.85
C LYS A 181 17.55 -5.90 11.31
N ALA A 182 18.35 -4.91 11.70
CA ALA A 182 18.91 -4.81 13.05
C ALA A 182 17.93 -4.23 14.09
N TRP A 183 17.04 -3.31 13.70
CA TRP A 183 16.09 -2.65 14.60
C TRP A 183 14.65 -2.74 14.07
N PRO A 184 13.83 -3.68 14.58
CA PRO A 184 12.41 -3.78 14.20
C PRO A 184 11.61 -2.48 14.43
N GLU A 185 11.96 -1.68 15.44
CA GLU A 185 11.35 -0.38 15.76
C GLU A 185 11.57 0.71 14.69
N ILE A 186 12.52 0.52 13.78
CA ILE A 186 12.67 1.37 12.59
C ILE A 186 11.44 1.25 11.66
N GLY A 187 10.76 0.11 11.72
CA GLY A 187 9.58 -0.20 10.91
C GLY A 187 9.93 -0.78 9.55
N GLN A 188 8.90 -0.99 8.73
CA GLN A 188 9.00 -1.74 7.46
C GLN A 188 8.80 -0.86 6.22
N GLN A 189 8.47 0.42 6.39
CA GLN A 189 8.25 1.33 5.26
C GLN A 189 9.54 1.44 4.43
N PRO A 190 9.50 1.38 3.09
CA PRO A 190 10.71 1.63 2.30
C PRO A 190 11.12 3.11 2.44
N THR A 191 12.42 3.41 2.34
CA THR A 191 12.88 4.80 2.37
C THR A 191 12.62 5.51 1.03
N ALA A 192 12.65 6.84 1.06
CA ALA A 192 12.54 7.68 -0.12
C ALA A 192 13.60 7.33 -1.18
N GLU A 193 14.78 6.91 -0.74
CA GLU A 193 15.84 6.44 -1.63
C GLU A 193 15.50 5.12 -2.33
N GLU A 194 14.84 4.19 -1.64
CA GLU A 194 14.44 2.89 -2.21
C GLU A 194 13.25 3.01 -3.18
N MET A 195 12.46 4.07 -3.02
CA MET A 195 11.20 4.31 -3.74
C MET A 195 11.30 5.31 -4.88
N GLU A 196 12.48 5.91 -5.08
CA GLU A 196 12.68 6.89 -6.16
C GLU A 196 12.29 6.28 -7.52
N GLY A 197 11.39 6.94 -8.25
CA GLY A 197 10.92 6.47 -9.56
C GLY A 197 10.02 5.22 -9.54
N LYS A 198 9.70 4.64 -8.38
CA LYS A 198 8.82 3.48 -8.24
C LYS A 198 7.39 3.91 -7.89
N SER A 199 6.40 3.18 -8.38
CA SER A 199 5.01 3.29 -7.92
C SER A 199 4.75 2.35 -6.74
N LEU A 200 4.02 2.83 -5.73
CA LEU A 200 3.41 1.97 -4.73
C LEU A 200 2.03 1.61 -5.23
N ASP A 201 1.81 0.34 -5.54
CA ASP A 201 0.45 -0.20 -5.53
C ASP A 201 0.08 -0.37 -4.06
N VAL A 202 -0.41 0.71 -3.46
CA VAL A 202 -1.02 0.62 -2.14
C VAL A 202 -2.37 -0.06 -2.35
N ASP A 203 -2.38 -1.39 -2.28
CA ASP A 203 -3.60 -2.14 -2.01
C ASP A 203 -4.04 -1.73 -0.60
N ILE A 204 -4.81 -0.65 -0.51
CA ILE A 204 -5.58 -0.33 0.69
C ILE A 204 -6.58 -1.47 0.82
N ARG A 205 -6.18 -2.54 1.51
CA ARG A 205 -7.10 -3.52 2.06
C ARG A 205 -8.03 -2.71 2.95
N ASP A 206 -9.29 -2.66 2.59
CA ASP A 206 -10.31 -2.04 3.42
C ASP A 206 -10.36 -2.83 4.75
N VAL A 207 -9.71 -2.29 5.79
CA VAL A 207 -9.71 -2.85 7.15
C VAL A 207 -10.80 -2.19 8.00
N THR A 208 -11.74 -1.47 7.37
CA THR A 208 -12.96 -1.07 8.08
C THR A 208 -13.62 -2.36 8.56
N PRO A 209 -13.88 -2.54 9.87
CA PRO A 209 -14.68 -3.67 10.31
C PRO A 209 -15.96 -3.64 9.50
N ARG A 210 -16.25 -4.72 8.75
CA ARG A 210 -17.50 -4.84 8.00
C ARG A 210 -18.62 -4.61 8.99
N ASN A 211 -19.23 -3.43 8.96
CA ASN A 211 -20.53 -3.24 9.55
C ASN A 211 -21.45 -4.15 8.73
N THR A 212 -21.85 -5.27 9.34
CA THR A 212 -22.82 -6.21 8.80
C THR A 212 -24.19 -5.53 8.77
N THR A 213 -24.34 -4.58 7.85
CA THR A 213 -25.61 -4.08 7.33
C THR A 213 -25.51 -4.10 5.82
N GLU A 214 -25.06 -5.23 5.25
CA GLU A 214 -25.63 -5.65 3.98
C GLU A 214 -27.13 -5.81 4.24
N ALA A 215 -27.94 -4.98 3.58
CA ALA A 215 -29.37 -5.20 3.54
C ALA A 215 -29.59 -6.65 3.10
N LEU A 216 -30.37 -7.40 3.87
CA LEU A 216 -30.73 -8.77 3.52
C LEU A 216 -31.18 -8.77 2.04
N PRO A 217 -30.69 -9.71 1.22
CA PRO A 217 -31.12 -9.81 -0.16
C PRO A 217 -32.66 -9.84 -0.19
N PRO A 218 -33.29 -9.12 -1.15
CA PRO A 218 -34.74 -8.99 -1.17
C PRO A 218 -35.37 -10.38 -1.26
N ALA A 219 -36.38 -10.61 -0.42
CA ALA A 219 -37.20 -11.82 -0.49
C ALA A 219 -37.86 -11.93 -1.87
N ALA A 220 -38.14 -13.16 -2.30
CA ALA A 220 -38.79 -13.40 -3.58
C ALA A 220 -40.16 -12.69 -3.64
N SER A 221 -40.37 -12.00 -4.75
CA SER A 221 -41.62 -11.32 -5.09
C SER A 221 -42.75 -12.33 -5.32
N GLU A 222 -43.96 -11.91 -5.00
CA GLU A 222 -45.17 -12.73 -5.22
C GLU A 222 -45.33 -13.11 -6.70
N GLU A 223 -44.91 -12.24 -7.62
CA GLU A 223 -44.94 -12.48 -9.07
C GLU A 223 -44.05 -13.68 -9.45
N THR A 224 -42.82 -13.72 -8.94
CA THR A 224 -41.86 -14.80 -9.20
C THR A 224 -42.31 -16.11 -8.56
N LEU A 225 -42.84 -16.07 -7.32
CA LEU A 225 -43.38 -17.26 -6.66
C LEU A 225 -44.62 -17.82 -7.36
N GLN A 226 -45.49 -16.96 -7.88
CA GLN A 226 -46.64 -17.40 -8.67
C GLN A 226 -46.20 -18.05 -9.98
N ALA A 227 -45.24 -17.46 -10.69
CA ALA A 227 -44.71 -18.05 -11.93
C ALA A 227 -44.10 -19.45 -11.69
N ILE A 228 -43.39 -19.65 -10.59
CA ILE A 228 -42.86 -20.97 -10.20
C ILE A 228 -44.01 -21.95 -9.92
N THR A 229 -45.04 -21.52 -9.20
CA THR A 229 -46.22 -22.35 -8.87
C THR A 229 -46.95 -22.82 -10.13
N ASP A 230 -47.14 -21.91 -11.09
CA ASP A 230 -47.79 -22.23 -12.37
C ASP A 230 -46.97 -23.25 -13.17
N LEU A 231 -45.65 -23.11 -13.17
CA LEU A 231 -44.73 -24.03 -13.84
C LEU A 231 -44.69 -25.40 -13.16
N LEU A 232 -44.69 -25.45 -11.83
CA LEU A 232 -44.74 -26.71 -11.08
C LEU A 232 -46.05 -27.46 -11.36
N THR A 233 -47.17 -26.74 -11.42
CA THR A 233 -48.48 -27.32 -11.76
C THR A 233 -48.49 -27.91 -13.17
N THR A 234 -47.87 -27.24 -14.15
CA THR A 234 -47.77 -27.78 -15.52
C THR A 234 -46.87 -29.02 -15.62
N LEU A 235 -45.94 -29.18 -14.69
CA LEU A 235 -44.99 -30.30 -14.65
C LEU A 235 -45.41 -31.44 -13.71
N ASP A 236 -46.60 -31.35 -13.09
CA ASP A 236 -47.09 -32.25 -12.05
C ASP A 236 -46.07 -32.43 -10.90
N LYS A 237 -45.53 -31.31 -10.42
CA LYS A 237 -44.54 -31.23 -9.35
C LYS A 237 -45.02 -30.35 -8.22
N ASP A 238 -44.42 -30.54 -7.04
CA ASP A 238 -44.77 -29.78 -5.85
C ASP A 238 -43.59 -29.00 -5.25
N TRP A 239 -43.91 -28.02 -4.42
CA TRP A 239 -42.90 -27.17 -3.79
C TRP A 239 -42.03 -27.94 -2.81
N GLU A 240 -42.64 -28.73 -1.92
CA GLU A 240 -41.96 -29.34 -0.77
C GLU A 240 -41.09 -30.55 -1.14
N LYS A 241 -41.49 -31.34 -2.13
CA LYS A 241 -40.84 -32.57 -2.55
C LYS A 241 -39.90 -32.37 -3.74
N ASP A 242 -40.17 -31.41 -4.62
CA ASP A 242 -39.37 -31.21 -5.82
C ASP A 242 -38.56 -29.91 -5.78
N PHE A 243 -39.20 -28.76 -5.60
CA PHE A 243 -38.56 -27.47 -5.84
C PHE A 243 -37.67 -26.99 -4.70
N LEU A 244 -38.18 -26.98 -3.47
CA LEU A 244 -37.44 -26.51 -2.29
C LEU A 244 -36.23 -27.40 -1.96
N PRO A 245 -36.31 -28.75 -2.08
CA PRO A 245 -35.12 -29.60 -1.95
C PRO A 245 -34.08 -29.32 -3.02
N LEU A 246 -34.50 -29.12 -4.28
CA LEU A 246 -33.60 -28.74 -5.38
C LEU A 246 -32.90 -27.42 -5.11
N CYS A 247 -33.64 -26.39 -4.68
CA CYS A 247 -33.07 -25.10 -4.31
C CYS A 247 -32.10 -25.23 -3.13
N SER A 248 -32.47 -26.00 -2.10
CA SER A 248 -31.58 -26.27 -0.96
C SER A 248 -30.26 -26.90 -1.39
N ASP A 249 -30.32 -27.86 -2.32
CA ASP A 249 -29.14 -28.53 -2.87
C ASP A 249 -28.29 -27.62 -3.75
N ILE A 250 -28.89 -26.73 -4.53
CA ILE A 250 -28.17 -25.79 -5.41
C ILE A 250 -27.47 -24.70 -4.58
N PHE A 251 -28.18 -24.13 -3.62
CA PHE A 251 -27.70 -22.98 -2.84
C PHE A 251 -26.97 -23.37 -1.57
N LYS A 252 -26.89 -24.68 -1.26
CA LYS A 252 -26.16 -25.24 -0.11
C LYS A 252 -26.61 -24.64 1.23
N ARG A 253 -27.90 -24.34 1.36
CA ARG A 253 -28.55 -23.89 2.59
C ARG A 253 -29.94 -24.49 2.73
N PRO A 254 -30.48 -24.68 3.95
CA PRO A 254 -31.85 -25.13 4.13
C PRO A 254 -32.82 -24.06 3.64
N ILE A 255 -33.73 -24.45 2.74
CA ILE A 255 -34.85 -23.64 2.25
C ILE A 255 -36.08 -24.51 2.47
N LEU A 256 -36.88 -24.17 3.49
CA LEU A 256 -37.97 -25.00 3.98
C LEU A 256 -39.32 -24.49 3.46
N GLU A 257 -39.43 -23.19 3.22
CA GLU A 257 -40.63 -22.56 2.70
C GLU A 257 -40.30 -21.60 1.55
N ALA A 258 -41.30 -21.26 0.72
CA ALA A 258 -41.10 -20.35 -0.42
C ALA A 258 -40.62 -18.95 0.01
N SER A 259 -41.02 -18.50 1.21
CA SER A 259 -40.61 -17.24 1.83
C SER A 259 -39.13 -17.19 2.20
N ASP A 260 -38.47 -18.35 2.33
CA ASP A 260 -37.04 -18.42 2.59
C ASP A 260 -36.23 -18.02 1.35
N LEU A 261 -36.80 -18.04 0.14
CA LEU A 261 -36.10 -17.72 -1.09
C LEU A 261 -35.88 -16.21 -1.24
N THR A 262 -34.67 -15.86 -1.64
CA THR A 262 -34.39 -14.53 -2.20
C THR A 262 -34.89 -14.46 -3.65
N GLU A 263 -35.14 -13.24 -4.15
CA GLU A 263 -35.56 -13.03 -5.54
C GLU A 263 -34.61 -13.69 -6.55
N GLU A 264 -33.29 -13.59 -6.29
CA GLU A 264 -32.28 -14.16 -7.16
C GLU A 264 -32.30 -15.71 -7.15
N GLU A 265 -32.49 -16.32 -5.98
CA GLU A 265 -32.59 -17.77 -5.84
C GLU A 265 -33.87 -18.31 -6.50
N ALA A 266 -35.01 -17.62 -6.32
CA ALA A 266 -36.28 -17.99 -6.93
C ALA A 266 -36.17 -17.94 -8.46
N GLN A 267 -35.60 -16.88 -9.03
CA GLN A 267 -35.42 -16.75 -10.48
C GLN A 267 -34.44 -17.79 -11.05
N LYS A 268 -33.36 -18.10 -10.32
CA LYS A 268 -32.40 -19.14 -10.72
C LYS A 268 -33.03 -20.54 -10.67
N GLY A 269 -33.78 -20.85 -9.61
CA GLY A 269 -34.53 -22.10 -9.48
C GLY A 269 -35.55 -22.27 -10.61
N PHE A 270 -36.33 -21.22 -10.90
CA PHE A 270 -37.28 -21.19 -12.00
C PHE A 270 -36.63 -21.49 -13.36
N ASN A 271 -35.51 -20.82 -13.66
CA ASN A 271 -34.76 -21.03 -14.90
C ASN A 271 -34.23 -22.47 -15.02
N PHE A 272 -33.83 -23.08 -13.90
CA PHE A 272 -33.38 -24.46 -13.87
C PHE A 272 -34.53 -25.44 -14.15
N LEU A 273 -35.69 -25.24 -13.51
CA LEU A 273 -36.90 -26.01 -13.78
C LEU A 273 -37.29 -25.95 -15.26
N GLN A 274 -37.31 -24.75 -15.84
CA GLN A 274 -37.65 -24.57 -17.27
C GLN A 274 -36.69 -25.32 -18.20
N LYS A 275 -35.38 -25.28 -17.91
CA LYS A 275 -34.39 -26.03 -18.68
C LYS A 275 -34.59 -27.53 -18.55
N LYS A 276 -34.89 -28.02 -17.35
CA LYS A 276 -35.15 -29.45 -17.10
C LYS A 276 -36.43 -29.92 -17.77
N ALA A 277 -37.48 -29.11 -17.78
CA ALA A 277 -38.73 -29.38 -18.50
C ALA A 277 -38.51 -29.48 -20.01
N LYS A 278 -37.78 -28.52 -20.60
CA LYS A 278 -37.42 -28.55 -22.03
C LYS A 278 -36.53 -29.72 -22.44
N ALA A 279 -35.76 -30.28 -21.51
CA ALA A 279 -34.93 -31.46 -21.76
C ALA A 279 -35.70 -32.79 -21.60
N ALA A 280 -36.89 -32.78 -20.99
CA ALA A 280 -37.72 -33.96 -20.74
C ALA A 280 -38.93 -34.07 -21.69
N ALA A 281 -39.20 -33.03 -22.49
CA ALA A 281 -40.18 -33.00 -23.59
C ALA A 281 -39.51 -33.35 -24.93
#